data_AF-A0A7V5APE8-F1
#
_entry.id   AF-A0A7V5APE8-F1
#
_cell.length_a   1.000
_cell.length_b   1.000
_cell.length_c   1.000
_cell.angle_alpha   90.00
_cell.angle_beta   90.00
_cell.angle_gamma   90.00
#
_symmetry.space_group_name_H-M   'P 1'
#
loop_
_entity.id
_entity.type
_entity.pdbx_description
1 polymer ?
#
loop_
_entity_poly.entity_id
_entity_poly.type
_entity_poly.pdbx_seq_one_letter_code
_entity_poly.pdbx_strand_id
1 'polypeptide(L)'
;MKEFFLFAYNAYRKYTETSNDTDLKKALQLFNGQYGRPSPTRDYLYLRISQKEPFDILYFTPAITTILNLNDRSFTISPEVSYTGLTNFDIRLKISMNSGSSESEYGEKPFAAKIELRIGYYF
;
A
#
# COMPACT_ATOMS: atom_id res chain seq x y z
N MET A 1 11.34 -8.55 5.99
CA MET A 1 11.20 -7.07 5.98
C MET A 1 11.78 -6.43 7.23
N LYS A 2 11.33 -6.80 8.43
CA LYS A 2 11.83 -6.26 9.71
C LYS A 2 13.37 -6.20 9.83
N GLU A 3 14.04 -7.32 9.59
CA GLU A 3 15.51 -7.39 9.69
C GLU A 3 16.24 -6.47 8.71
N PHE A 4 15.69 -6.28 7.52
CA PHE A 4 16.25 -5.37 6.52
C PHE A 4 16.11 -3.91 6.98
N PHE A 5 14.94 -3.51 7.49
CA PHE A 5 14.74 -2.16 8.02
C PHE A 5 15.65 -1.88 9.22
N LEU A 6 15.74 -2.81 10.17
CA LEU A 6 16.68 -2.72 11.30
C LEU A 6 18.14 -2.57 10.84
N PHE A 7 18.56 -3.36 9.84
CA PHE A 7 19.90 -3.24 9.26
C PHE A 7 20.12 -1.87 8.61
N ALA A 8 19.14 -1.37 7.84
CA ALA A 8 19.23 -0.06 7.21
C ALA A 8 19.31 1.09 8.23
N TYR A 9 18.50 1.04 9.29
CA TYR A 9 18.55 2.03 10.39
C TYR A 9 19.89 2.02 11.10
N ASN A 10 20.43 0.84 11.41
CA ASN A 10 21.73 0.70 12.07
C ASN A 10 22.88 1.16 11.16
N ALA A 11 22.83 0.86 9.87
CA ALA A 11 23.80 1.33 8.88
C ALA A 11 23.79 2.87 8.78
N TYR A 12 22.61 3.48 8.78
CA TYR A 12 22.46 4.94 8.78
C TYR A 12 23.04 5.58 10.04
N ARG A 13 22.70 5.05 11.22
CA ARG A 13 23.26 5.54 12.50
C ARG A 13 24.79 5.45 12.53
N LYS A 14 25.34 4.30 12.13
CA LYS A 14 26.79 4.11 12.06
C LYS A 14 27.46 5.09 11.09
N TYR A 15 26.84 5.37 9.94
CA TYR A 15 27.33 6.39 9.02
C TYR A 15 27.32 7.79 9.67
N THR A 16 26.26 8.18 10.39
CA THR A 16 26.21 9.49 11.06
C THR A 16 27.26 9.65 12.17
N GLU A 17 27.66 8.55 12.81
CA GLU A 17 28.64 8.56 13.90
C GLU A 17 30.09 8.43 13.40
N THR A 18 30.34 7.75 12.29
CA THR A 18 31.69 7.36 11.85
C THR A 18 32.09 7.86 10.45
N SER A 19 31.14 8.45 9.71
CA SER A 19 31.27 8.79 8.27
C SER A 19 31.63 7.60 7.36
N ASN A 20 31.50 6.36 7.86
CA ASN A 20 31.77 5.15 7.09
C ASN A 20 30.50 4.70 6.35
N ASP A 21 30.56 4.68 5.02
CA ASP A 21 29.42 4.38 4.15
C ASP A 21 29.30 2.91 3.71
N THR A 22 30.17 2.03 4.20
CA THR A 22 30.24 0.62 3.76
C THR A 22 28.94 -0.13 3.99
N ASP A 23 28.37 -0.05 5.19
CA ASP A 23 27.12 -0.74 5.54
C ASP A 23 25.92 -0.09 4.83
N LEU A 24 25.99 1.21 4.56
CA LEU A 24 24.95 1.96 3.82
C LEU A 24 24.91 1.52 2.35
N LYS A 25 26.07 1.38 1.70
CA LYS A 25 26.20 0.83 0.34
C LYS A 25 25.67 -0.61 0.26
N LYS A 26 25.92 -1.42 1.30
CA LYS A 26 25.38 -2.78 1.38
C LYS A 26 23.85 -2.79 1.53
N ALA A 27 23.29 -1.90 2.35
CA ALA A 27 21.85 -1.74 2.49
C ALA A 27 21.21 -1.32 1.15
N LEU A 28 21.82 -0.39 0.42
CA LEU A 28 21.37 0.04 -0.91
C LEU A 28 21.39 -1.12 -1.91
N GLN A 29 22.40 -1.98 -1.87
CA GLN A 29 22.50 -3.15 -2.74
C GLN A 29 21.39 -4.18 -2.44
N LEU A 30 21.08 -4.40 -1.15
CA LEU A 30 19.98 -5.26 -0.72
C LEU A 30 18.59 -4.70 -1.10
N PHE A 31 18.43 -3.37 -0.99
CA PHE A 31 17.23 -2.66 -1.44
C PHE A 31 17.01 -2.84 -2.94
N ASN A 32 18.00 -2.49 -3.77
CA ASN A 32 17.90 -2.62 -5.22
C ASN A 32 17.69 -4.07 -5.70
N GLY A 33 18.05 -5.06 -4.88
CA GLY A 33 17.84 -6.47 -5.15
C GLY A 33 16.42 -6.94 -4.82
N GLN A 34 16.25 -7.45 -3.60
CA GLN A 34 15.04 -8.16 -3.19
C GLN A 34 14.07 -7.29 -2.39
N TYR A 35 14.56 -6.30 -1.64
CA TYR A 35 13.76 -5.57 -0.65
C TYR A 35 13.05 -4.32 -1.19
N GLY A 36 13.51 -3.76 -2.31
CA GLY A 36 12.90 -2.61 -2.98
C GLY A 36 11.88 -2.97 -4.06
N ARG A 37 11.63 -4.27 -4.27
CA ARG A 37 10.59 -4.72 -5.22
C ARG A 37 9.20 -4.42 -4.65
N PRO A 38 8.20 -4.12 -5.48
CA PRO A 38 6.81 -4.09 -5.04
C PRO A 38 6.43 -5.47 -4.50
N SER A 39 5.94 -5.53 -3.26
CA SER A 39 5.55 -6.77 -2.58
C SER A 39 6.66 -7.82 -2.45
N PRO A 40 7.71 -7.55 -1.65
CA PRO A 40 8.85 -8.44 -1.48
C PRO A 40 8.55 -9.69 -0.63
N THR A 41 7.45 -9.69 0.12
CA THR A 41 7.01 -10.89 0.87
C THR A 41 6.15 -11.80 -0.02
N ARG A 42 5.89 -13.04 0.41
CA ARG A 42 5.17 -14.04 -0.41
C ARG A 42 3.75 -14.31 0.07
N ASP A 43 3.49 -14.07 1.35
CA ASP A 43 2.26 -14.49 2.02
C ASP A 43 1.36 -13.30 2.30
N TYR A 44 0.39 -13.10 1.41
CA TYR A 44 -0.63 -12.05 1.57
C TYR A 44 -2.03 -12.66 1.58
N LEU A 45 -2.89 -12.12 2.44
CA LEU A 45 -4.32 -12.34 2.41
C LEU A 45 -4.98 -11.17 1.68
N TYR A 46 -5.61 -11.47 0.55
CA TYR A 46 -6.43 -10.52 -0.20
C TYR A 46 -7.91 -10.77 0.09
N LEU A 47 -8.63 -9.73 0.51
CA LEU A 47 -10.07 -9.77 0.69
C LEU A 47 -10.71 -8.58 -0.01
N ARG A 48 -11.78 -8.84 -0.76
CA ARG A 48 -12.60 -7.79 -1.36
C ARG A 48 -14.08 -8.09 -1.13
N ILE A 49 -14.77 -7.14 -0.55
CA ILE A 49 -16.23 -7.18 -0.34
C ILE A 49 -16.82 -6.09 -1.20
N SER A 50 -17.76 -6.41 -2.07
CA SER A 50 -18.45 -5.44 -2.92
C SER A 50 -19.93 -5.74 -2.96
N GLN A 51 -20.75 -4.70 -2.84
CA GLN A 51 -22.20 -4.81 -2.92
C GLN A 51 -22.71 -3.95 -4.07
N LYS A 52 -23.41 -4.56 -5.02
CA LYS A 52 -24.10 -3.79 -6.07
C LYS A 52 -25.40 -3.25 -5.52
N GLU A 53 -25.69 -2.00 -5.85
CA GLU A 53 -26.97 -1.33 -5.62
C GLU A 53 -27.49 -1.51 -4.19
N PRO A 54 -26.67 -1.25 -3.15
CA PRO A 54 -27.13 -1.37 -1.77
C PRO A 54 -28.19 -0.30 -1.48
N PHE A 55 -29.12 -0.63 -0.57
CA PHE A 55 -30.17 0.30 -0.13
C PHE A 55 -31.01 0.87 -1.30
N ASP A 56 -31.18 0.08 -2.37
CA ASP A 56 -31.91 0.45 -3.59
C ASP A 56 -31.32 1.67 -4.35
N ILE A 57 -30.03 1.97 -4.14
CA ILE A 57 -29.34 3.03 -4.88
C ILE A 57 -28.85 2.48 -6.22
N LEU A 58 -29.57 2.79 -7.30
CA LEU A 58 -29.26 2.34 -8.65
C LEU A 58 -27.89 2.85 -9.13
N TYR A 59 -27.13 2.01 -9.82
CA TYR A 59 -25.80 2.32 -10.36
C TYR A 59 -24.71 2.67 -9.33
N PHE A 60 -24.97 2.45 -8.04
CA PHE A 60 -24.00 2.65 -6.98
C PHE A 60 -23.41 1.31 -6.54
N THR A 61 -22.09 1.23 -6.42
CA THR A 61 -21.39 0.02 -5.95
C THR A 61 -20.28 0.41 -4.99
N PRO A 62 -20.51 0.32 -3.67
CA PRO A 62 -19.43 0.36 -2.70
C PRO A 62 -18.68 -0.96 -2.68
N ALA A 63 -17.37 -0.87 -2.44
CA ALA A 63 -16.53 -2.00 -2.14
C ALA A 63 -15.48 -1.62 -1.10
N ILE A 64 -15.00 -2.62 -0.37
CA ILE A 64 -13.86 -2.50 0.53
C ILE A 64 -12.89 -3.60 0.13
N THR A 65 -11.66 -3.20 -0.17
CA THR A 65 -10.55 -4.12 -0.42
C THR A 65 -9.57 -4.06 0.72
N THR A 66 -9.09 -5.19 1.21
CA THR A 66 -8.03 -5.26 2.22
C THR A 66 -6.95 -6.23 1.74
N ILE A 67 -5.69 -5.85 1.93
CA ILE A 67 -4.52 -6.69 1.67
C ILE A 67 -3.73 -6.74 2.96
N LEU A 68 -3.62 -7.93 3.56
CA LEU A 68 -2.86 -8.15 4.78
C LEU A 68 -1.60 -8.95 4.46
N ASN A 69 -0.45 -8.48 4.92
CA ASN A 69 0.77 -9.26 4.93
C ASN A 69 0.74 -10.20 6.16
N LEU A 70 0.78 -11.50 5.93
CA LEU A 70 0.67 -12.49 7.00
C LEU A 70 1.95 -12.58 7.85
N ASN A 71 3.09 -12.16 7.29
CA ASN A 71 4.39 -12.26 7.97
C ASN A 71 4.60 -11.16 8.99
N ASP A 72 4.28 -9.91 8.65
CA ASP A 72 4.47 -8.75 9.55
C ASP A 72 3.16 -8.15 10.08
N ARG A 73 2.02 -8.73 9.72
CA ARG A 73 0.65 -8.31 10.10
C ARG A 73 0.30 -6.88 9.69
N SER A 74 1.10 -6.26 8.82
CA SER A 74 0.78 -4.96 8.26
C SER A 74 -0.25 -5.11 7.14
N PHE A 75 -1.08 -4.10 6.94
CA PHE A 75 -2.18 -4.19 5.98
C PHE A 75 -2.48 -2.86 5.30
N THR A 76 -3.08 -2.96 4.12
CA THR A 76 -3.73 -1.85 3.43
C THR A 76 -5.23 -2.10 3.41
N ILE A 77 -6.01 -1.12 3.80
CA ILE A 77 -7.46 -1.10 3.61
C ILE A 77 -7.83 -0.02 2.61
N SER A 78 -8.68 -0.37 1.66
CA SER A 78 -9.07 0.48 0.55
C SER A 78 -10.59 0.46 0.35
N PRO A 79 -11.36 1.32 1.03
CA PRO A 79 -12.74 1.55 0.67
C PRO A 79 -12.82 2.29 -0.67
N GLU A 80 -13.73 1.84 -1.54
CA GLU A 80 -14.02 2.45 -2.82
C GLU A 80 -15.53 2.51 -3.06
N VAL A 81 -15.95 3.49 -3.84
CA VAL A 81 -17.32 3.63 -4.32
C VAL A 81 -17.27 3.97 -5.79
N SER A 82 -18.13 3.32 -6.58
CA SER A 82 -18.32 3.66 -7.99
C SER A 82 -19.77 4.01 -8.27
N TYR A 83 -19.96 4.99 -9.15
CA TYR A 83 -21.25 5.45 -9.63
C TYR A 83 -21.25 5.55 -11.16
N THR A 84 -22.18 4.85 -11.79
CA THR A 84 -22.31 4.79 -13.26
C THR A 84 -23.70 5.25 -13.73
N GLY A 85 -24.42 6.02 -12.91
CA GLY A 85 -25.78 6.46 -13.24
C GLY A 85 -25.87 7.68 -14.15
N LEU A 86 -24.72 8.28 -14.50
CA LEU A 86 -24.65 9.37 -15.46
C LEU A 86 -24.38 8.81 -16.85
N THR A 87 -25.16 9.25 -17.84
CA THR A 87 -24.95 8.89 -19.24
C THR A 87 -23.51 9.17 -19.63
N ASN A 88 -22.83 8.18 -20.20
CA ASN A 88 -21.45 8.30 -20.68
C ASN A 88 -20.38 8.53 -19.61
N PHE A 89 -20.68 8.47 -18.31
CA PHE A 89 -19.70 8.68 -17.24
C PHE A 89 -19.56 7.47 -16.30
N ASP A 90 -18.31 7.11 -15.99
CA ASP A 90 -17.93 6.23 -14.88
C ASP A 90 -17.19 7.07 -13.83
N ILE A 91 -17.74 7.17 -12.64
CA ILE A 91 -17.12 7.89 -11.54
C ILE A 91 -16.72 6.88 -10.46
N ARG A 92 -15.48 6.94 -10.00
CA ARG A 92 -14.98 6.11 -8.91
C ARG A 92 -14.15 6.92 -7.94
N LEU A 93 -14.49 6.84 -6.66
CA LEU A 93 -13.70 7.34 -5.57
C LEU A 93 -13.11 6.16 -4.80
N LYS A 94 -11.80 6.16 -4.61
CA LYS A 94 -11.08 5.15 -3.82
C LYS A 94 -10.21 5.85 -2.80
N ILE A 95 -10.26 5.36 -1.56
CA ILE A 95 -9.34 5.75 -0.50
C ILE A 95 -8.48 4.52 -0.22
N SER A 96 -7.19 4.69 0.02
CA SER A 96 -6.28 3.61 0.40
C SER A 96 -5.49 4.05 1.62
N MET A 97 -5.58 3.29 2.70
CA MET A 97 -4.93 3.56 3.97
C MET A 97 -3.99 2.40 4.30
N ASN A 98 -2.75 2.72 4.63
CA ASN A 98 -1.75 1.74 5.04
C ASN A 98 -1.62 1.77 6.57
N SER A 99 -1.51 0.59 7.18
CA SER A 99 -1.31 0.45 8.62
C SER A 99 -0.27 -0.64 8.90
N GLY A 100 0.66 -0.36 9.81
CA GLY A 100 1.74 -1.26 10.16
C GLY A 100 2.77 -0.57 11.06
N SER A 101 3.67 -1.34 11.67
CA SER A 101 4.79 -0.80 12.45
C SER A 101 5.84 -0.15 11.53
N SER A 102 6.69 0.70 12.09
CA SER A 102 7.84 1.36 11.43
C SER A 102 8.96 0.40 11.00
N GLU A 103 8.68 -0.89 10.86
CA GLU A 103 9.60 -1.93 10.38
C GLU A 103 8.85 -2.95 9.51
N SER A 104 7.63 -2.60 9.09
CA SER A 104 6.73 -3.44 8.32
C SER A 104 6.60 -2.91 6.90
N GLU A 105 6.26 -3.80 5.96
CA GLU A 105 6.17 -3.47 4.55
C GLU A 105 5.19 -2.34 4.26
N TYR A 106 4.02 -2.35 4.92
CA TYR A 106 3.01 -1.29 4.73
C TYR A 106 3.20 -0.08 5.64
N GLY A 107 3.87 -0.22 6.79
CA GLY A 107 4.17 0.90 7.68
C GLY A 107 5.31 1.81 7.18
N GLU A 108 6.24 1.26 6.42
CA GLU A 108 7.36 1.98 5.80
C GLU A 108 7.00 2.54 4.41
N LYS A 109 5.72 2.43 3.99
CA LYS A 109 5.29 3.08 2.75
C LYS A 109 5.28 4.60 2.92
N PRO A 110 5.64 5.35 1.86
CA PRO A 110 5.77 6.81 1.93
C PRO A 110 4.45 7.55 2.18
N PHE A 111 3.31 6.86 2.11
CA PHE A 111 2.00 7.45 2.38
C PHE A 111 1.24 6.60 3.40
N ALA A 112 0.65 7.28 4.39
CA ALA A 112 -0.29 6.68 5.33
C ALA A 112 -1.69 6.54 4.71
N ALA A 113 -2.11 7.53 3.90
CA ALA A 113 -3.38 7.53 3.20
C ALA A 113 -3.25 8.15 1.80
N LYS A 114 -4.02 7.64 0.84
CA LYS A 114 -4.12 8.12 -0.54
C LYS A 114 -5.60 8.18 -0.93
N ILE A 115 -6.02 9.27 -1.56
CA ILE A 115 -7.36 9.43 -2.15
C ILE A 115 -7.19 9.50 -3.67
N GLU A 116 -8.03 8.76 -4.39
CA GLU A 116 -8.02 8.65 -5.85
C GLU A 116 -9.44 8.86 -6.38
N LEU A 117 -9.64 9.91 -7.17
CA LEU A 117 -10.85 10.15 -7.93
C LEU A 117 -10.57 9.82 -9.40
N ARG A 118 -11.36 8.91 -9.97
CA ARG A 118 -11.31 8.55 -11.39
C ARG A 118 -12.64 8.90 -12.03
N ILE A 119 -12.58 9.62 -13.14
CA ILE A 119 -13.74 9.94 -13.98
C ILE A 119 -13.40 9.45 -15.39
N GLY A 120 -14.18 8.49 -15.90
CA GLY A 120 -14.14 8.04 -17.29
C GLY A 120 -15.31 8.62 -18.05
N TYR A 121 -15.07 9.11 -19.27
CA TYR A 121 -16.10 9.55 -20.20
C TYR A 121 -16.05 8.72 -21.47
N TYR A 122 -17.21 8.28 -21.97
CA TYR A 122 -17.35 7.45 -23.17
C TYR A 122 -18.12 8.22 -24.24
N PHE A 123 -17.59 8.31 -25.46
CA PHE A 123 -18.17 9.06 -26.58
C PHE A 123 -18.65 8.14 -27.70
#